data_AF-I3Z1F2-F1
#
_entry.id   AF-I3Z1F2-F1
#
_cell.length_a   1.000
_cell.length_b   1.000
_cell.length_c   1.000
_cell.angle_alpha   90.00
_cell.angle_beta   90.00
_cell.angle_gamma   90.00
#
_symmetry.space_group_name_H-M   'P 1'
#
loop_
_entity.id
_entity.type
_entity.pdbx_description
1 polymer ?
#
loop_
_entity_poly.entity_id
_entity_poly.type
_entity_poly.pdbx_seq_one_letter_code
_entity_poly.pdbx_strand_id
1 'polypeptide(L)'
;MGIKKIICILILIFSNTYAFAQFKLQKTSEFSIKSLNSVEIIDYDPIKKQYIAFEKGEKDFVVLLLDEKGDILKRKHPQTHSAGNYLTKGQFF
;
A
#
# COMPACT_ATOMS: atom_id res chain seq x y z
N MET A 1 -28.55 -12.88 48.04
CA MET A 1 -28.53 -12.26 46.70
C MET A 1 -29.31 -13.15 45.75
N GLY A 2 -30.40 -12.67 45.14
CA GLY A 2 -31.33 -13.54 44.41
C GLY A 2 -30.74 -14.12 43.11
N ILE A 3 -31.11 -15.35 42.76
CA ILE A 3 -30.67 -16.10 41.58
C ILE A 3 -30.76 -15.27 40.28
N LYS A 4 -31.77 -14.39 40.17
CA LYS A 4 -31.92 -13.45 39.04
C LYS A 4 -30.72 -12.51 38.85
N LYS A 5 -30.10 -12.04 39.94
CA LYS A 5 -28.92 -11.15 39.85
C LYS A 5 -27.68 -11.91 39.35
N ILE A 6 -27.54 -13.18 39.72
CA ILE A 6 -26.42 -14.04 39.29
C ILE A 6 -26.53 -14.34 37.80
N ILE A 7 -27.74 -14.63 37.31
CA ILE A 7 -28.00 -14.88 35.89
C ILE A 7 -27.67 -13.65 35.03
N CYS A 8 -28.05 -12.44 35.46
CA CYS A 8 -27.71 -11.22 34.73
C CYS A 8 -26.20 -10.98 34.63
N ILE A 9 -25.44 -11.24 35.70
CA ILE A 9 -23.98 -11.08 35.71
C ILE A 9 -23.34 -12.10 34.77
N LEU A 10 -23.83 -13.34 34.74
CA LEU A 10 -23.33 -14.37 33.83
C LEU A 10 -23.52 -13.96 32.36
N ILE A 11 -24.71 -13.47 32.00
CA ILE A 11 -25.02 -13.05 30.62
C ILE A 11 -24.09 -11.91 30.16
N LEU A 12 -23.80 -10.95 31.04
CA LEU A 12 -22.91 -9.81 30.73
C LEU A 12 -21.43 -10.23 30.50
N ILE A 13 -20.98 -11.29 31.16
CA ILE A 13 -19.64 -11.84 30.98
C ILE A 13 -19.55 -12.60 29.65
N PHE A 14 -20.57 -13.37 29.29
CA PHE A 14 -20.62 -14.12 28.03
C PHE A 14 -20.86 -13.25 26.78
N SER A 15 -21.47 -12.07 26.93
CA SER A 15 -21.66 -11.13 25.81
C SER A 15 -20.40 -10.34 25.44
N ASN A 16 -19.37 -10.30 26.31
CA ASN A 16 -18.13 -9.55 26.07
C ASN A 16 -17.05 -10.34 25.30
N THR A 17 -17.26 -11.64 25.02
CA THR A 17 -16.25 -12.47 24.34
C THR A 17 -16.31 -12.42 22.81
N TYR A 18 -17.25 -11.67 22.22
CA TYR A 18 -17.47 -11.67 20.77
C TYR A 18 -17.40 -10.26 20.18
N ALA A 19 -16.19 -9.74 19.93
CA ALA A 19 -15.93 -8.84 18.80
C ALA A 19 -14.43 -8.50 18.65
N PHE A 20 -13.54 -9.50 18.62
CA PHE A 20 -12.22 -9.27 18.04
C PHE A 20 -12.32 -9.47 16.53
N ALA A 21 -12.49 -8.37 15.79
CA ALA A 21 -12.34 -8.39 14.34
C ALA A 21 -10.85 -8.56 14.02
N GLN A 22 -10.43 -9.78 13.69
CA GLN A 22 -9.08 -10.05 13.22
C GLN A 22 -9.07 -10.07 11.70
N PHE A 23 -8.36 -9.10 11.10
CA PHE A 23 -8.12 -9.10 9.67
C PHE A 23 -6.91 -9.97 9.35
N LYS A 24 -7.06 -10.87 8.38
CA LYS A 24 -5.95 -11.63 7.81
C LYS A 24 -5.65 -11.08 6.43
N LEU A 25 -4.43 -10.58 6.24
CA LEU A 25 -3.95 -10.23 4.91
C LEU A 25 -3.70 -11.52 4.12
N GLN A 26 -4.31 -11.62 2.95
CA GLN A 26 -4.07 -12.70 2.00
C GLN A 26 -3.45 -12.12 0.73
N LYS A 27 -2.38 -12.75 0.28
CA LYS A 27 -1.75 -12.44 -1.00
C LYS A 27 -2.67 -12.90 -2.13
N THR A 28 -3.05 -11.97 -3.00
CA THR A 28 -3.98 -12.23 -4.11
C THR A 28 -3.26 -12.42 -5.44
N SER A 29 -2.10 -11.79 -5.63
CA SER A 29 -1.35 -11.83 -6.89
C SER A 29 0.12 -11.49 -6.69
N GLU A 30 0.90 -11.77 -7.74
CA GLU A 30 2.26 -11.27 -7.97
C GLU A 30 2.38 -10.88 -9.43
N PHE A 31 3.29 -9.96 -9.73
CA PHE A 31 3.66 -9.63 -11.09
C PHE A 31 5.17 -9.40 -11.16
N SER A 32 5.72 -9.59 -12.36
CA SER A 32 7.13 -9.33 -12.64
C SER A 32 7.28 -7.97 -13.27
N ILE A 33 8.16 -7.14 -12.72
CA ILE A 33 8.49 -5.85 -13.31
C ILE A 33 9.59 -6.09 -14.33
N LYS A 34 9.36 -5.68 -15.59
CA LYS A 34 10.32 -5.83 -16.68
C LYS A 34 11.45 -4.78 -16.60
N SER A 35 12.26 -4.84 -15.54
CA SER A 35 13.45 -4.02 -15.36
C SER A 35 14.63 -4.88 -14.90
N LEU A 36 15.84 -4.50 -15.33
CA LEU A 36 17.10 -5.11 -14.89
C LEU A 36 17.60 -4.50 -13.57
N ASN A 37 17.03 -3.37 -13.17
CA ASN A 37 17.39 -2.64 -11.96
C ASN A 37 16.36 -2.91 -10.85
N SER A 38 16.75 -2.66 -9.60
CA SER A 38 15.83 -2.75 -8.47
C SER A 38 14.74 -1.68 -8.57
N VAL A 39 13.49 -2.11 -8.48
CA VAL A 39 12.31 -1.25 -8.52
C VAL A 39 11.54 -1.39 -7.21
N GLU A 40 11.22 -0.25 -6.58
CA GLU A 40 10.44 -0.19 -5.36
C GLU A 40 9.12 0.53 -5.63
N ILE A 41 8.01 -0.12 -5.27
CA ILE A 41 6.66 0.41 -5.45
C ILE A 41 6.34 1.37 -4.29
N ILE A 42 5.85 2.56 -4.64
CA ILE A 42 5.53 3.63 -3.69
C ILE A 42 4.03 3.72 -3.42
N ASP A 43 3.23 3.70 -4.48
CA ASP A 43 1.77 3.91 -4.39
C ASP A 43 1.03 3.16 -5.51
N TYR A 44 -0.27 2.95 -5.33
CA TYR A 44 -1.16 2.30 -6.28
C TYR A 44 -2.45 3.09 -6.45
N ASP A 45 -2.77 3.47 -7.69
CA ASP A 45 -4.06 4.05 -8.06
C ASP A 45 -5.03 2.92 -8.46
N PRO A 46 -6.04 2.59 -7.64
CA PRO A 46 -6.98 1.51 -7.93
C PRO A 46 -7.97 1.85 -9.05
N ILE A 47 -8.18 3.14 -9.37
CA ILE A 47 -9.10 3.57 -10.44
C ILE A 47 -8.44 3.33 -11.79
N LYS A 48 -7.18 3.74 -11.92
CA LYS A 48 -6.39 3.56 -13.16
C LYS A 48 -5.70 2.21 -13.24
N LYS A 49 -5.64 1.47 -12.13
CA LYS A 49 -4.88 0.24 -11.95
C LYS A 49 -3.40 0.40 -12.30
N GLN A 50 -2.80 1.44 -11.73
CA GLN A 50 -1.42 1.83 -12.02
C GLN A 50 -0.61 1.94 -10.74
N TYR A 51 0.64 1.53 -10.80
CA TYR A 51 1.60 1.67 -9.72
C TYR A 51 2.56 2.81 -10.02
N ILE A 52 2.88 3.59 -9.00
CA ILE A 52 4.01 4.51 -9.03
C ILE A 52 5.17 3.80 -8.34
N ALA A 53 6.32 3.75 -9.00
CA ALA A 53 7.51 3.10 -8.49
C ALA A 53 8.74 3.96 -8.76
N PHE A 54 9.83 3.70 -8.03
CA PHE A 54 11.14 4.23 -8.38
C PHE A 54 12.10 3.09 -8.74
N GLU A 55 12.87 3.32 -9.79
CA GLU A 55 13.99 2.46 -10.19
C GLU A 55 15.28 3.12 -9.69
N LYS A 56 16.05 2.38 -8.89
CA LYS A 56 17.33 2.87 -8.35
C LYS A 56 18.45 2.60 -9.36
N GLY A 57 19.05 3.67 -9.88
CA GLY A 57 20.34 3.61 -10.58
C GLY A 57 21.51 3.77 -9.62
N GLU A 58 22.74 3.65 -10.13
CA GLU A 58 23.95 3.84 -9.32
C GLU A 58 24.12 5.28 -8.83
N LYS A 59 23.66 6.26 -9.61
CA LYS A 59 23.87 7.70 -9.36
C LYS A 59 22.61 8.55 -9.52
N ASP A 60 21.51 7.92 -9.93
CA ASP A 60 20.24 8.58 -10.22
C ASP A 60 19.08 7.68 -9.81
N PHE A 61 17.88 8.24 -9.87
CA PHE A 61 16.65 7.50 -9.72
C PHE A 61 15.67 7.91 -10.80
N VAL A 62 14.83 6.96 -11.19
CA VAL A 62 13.84 7.17 -12.25
C VAL A 62 12.47 6.83 -11.70
N VAL A 63 11.50 7.71 -11.92
CA VAL A 63 10.12 7.42 -11.56
C VAL A 63 9.47 6.64 -12.69
N LEU A 64 8.85 5.52 -12.35
CA LEU A 64 8.12 4.65 -13.25
C LEU A 64 6.62 4.71 -12.95
N LEU A 65 5.82 4.61 -14.00
CA LEU A 65 4.41 4.27 -13.92
C LEU A 65 4.24 2.87 -14.52
N LEU A 66 3.72 1.93 -13.74
CA LEU A 66 3.54 0.54 -14.14
C LEU A 66 2.05 0.18 -14.21
N ASP A 67 1.68 -0.79 -15.04
CA ASP A 67 0.35 -1.39 -15.02
C ASP A 67 0.27 -2.60 -14.05
N GLU A 68 -0.92 -3.22 -13.97
CA GLU A 68 -1.20 -4.42 -13.16
C GLU A 68 -0.45 -5.69 -13.58
N LYS A 69 0.28 -5.65 -14.70
CA LYS A 69 1.10 -6.75 -15.23
C LYS A 69 2.60 -6.50 -15.03
N GLY A 70 2.98 -5.34 -14.51
CA GLY A 70 4.38 -4.94 -14.35
C GLY A 70 5.03 -4.36 -15.60
N ASP A 71 4.24 -4.01 -16.61
CA ASP A 71 4.72 -3.32 -17.82
C ASP A 71 4.92 -1.82 -17.53
N ILE A 72 6.00 -1.24 -18.07
CA ILE A 72 6.32 0.18 -17.88
C ILE A 72 5.49 1.01 -18.86
N LEU A 73 4.54 1.78 -18.32
CA LEU A 73 3.70 2.70 -19.10
C LEU A 73 4.40 4.04 -19.36
N LYS A 74 5.10 4.57 -18.34
CA LYS A 74 5.86 5.82 -18.44
C LYS A 74 7.13 5.75 -17.59
N ARG A 75 8.16 6.47 -18.05
CA ARG A 75 9.45 6.62 -17.39
C ARG A 75 9.84 8.09 -17.34
N LYS A 76 10.11 8.63 -16.15
CA LYS A 76 10.48 10.04 -15.95
C LYS A 76 11.74 10.16 -15.11
N HIS A 77 12.76 10.79 -15.67
CA HIS A 77 13.93 11.22 -14.92
C HIS A 77 13.57 12.54 -14.22
N PRO A 78 13.58 12.60 -12.88
CA PRO A 78 13.42 13.86 -12.18
C PRO A 78 14.58 14.76 -12.59
N GLN A 79 14.27 15.94 -13.12
CA GLN A 79 15.31 16.93 -13.38
C GLN A 79 15.83 17.41 -12.02
N THR A 80 17.11 17.18 -11.74
CA THR A 80 17.82 17.77 -10.60
C THR A 80 17.97 19.27 -10.82
N HIS A 81 16.91 20.03 -10.56
CA HIS A 81 17.02 21.45 -10.29
C HIS A 81 17.28 21.63 -8.79
N SER A 82 18.47 22.14 -8.51
CA SER A 82 19.03 22.64 -7.25
C SER A 82 18.10 22.68 -6.03
N ALA A 83 18.58 22.07 -4.94
CA ALA A 83 18.25 22.34 -3.54
C ALA A 83 16.84 22.89 -3.23
N GLY A 84 15.96 22.01 -2.71
CA GLY A 84 14.91 22.44 -1.77
C GLY A 84 13.45 22.32 -2.19
N ASN A 85 13.11 21.74 -3.35
CA ASN A 85 11.70 21.57 -3.73
C ASN A 85 11.30 20.09 -3.72
N TYR A 86 10.49 19.72 -2.72
CA TYR A 86 9.78 18.45 -2.69
C TYR A 86 8.85 18.36 -3.90
N LEU A 87 8.96 17.28 -4.66
CA LEU A 87 8.02 16.97 -5.75
C LEU A 87 6.62 16.88 -5.15
N THR A 88 5.77 17.87 -5.43
CA THR A 88 4.39 17.90 -4.95
C THR A 88 3.56 16.87 -5.70
N LYS A 89 2.64 16.22 -4.96
CA LYS A 89 1.68 15.23 -5.46
C LYS A 89 0.91 15.86 -6.63
N GLY A 90 1.27 15.52 -7.87
CA GLY A 90 0.69 16.10 -9.09
C GLY A 90 1.69 16.38 -10.22
N GLN A 91 2.99 16.38 -9.96
CA GLN A 91 4.02 16.58 -11.01
C GLN A 91 4.60 15.29 -11.57
N PHE A 92 4.12 14.13 -11.12
CA PHE A 92 4.68 12.85 -11.53
C PHE A 92 4.24 12.50 -12.96
N PHE A 93 2.95 12.66 -13.33
CA PHE A 93 2.44 12.31 -14.66
C PHE A 93 1.14 13.02 -15.05
#